data_AF-A0A8H5KCC1-F1
#
_entry.id   AF-A0A8H5KCC1-F1
#
_cell.length_a   1.000
_cell.length_b   1.000
_cell.length_c   1.000
_cell.angle_alpha   90.00
_cell.angle_beta   90.00
_cell.angle_gamma   90.00
#
_symmetry.space_group_name_H-M   'P 1'
#
loop_
_entity.id
_entity.type
_entity.pdbx_description
1 polymer ?
#
loop_
_entity_poly.entity_id
_entity_poly.type
_entity_poly.pdbx_seq_one_letter_code
_entity_poly.pdbx_strand_id
1 'polypeptide(L)'
;MSMPRDFTVNGVGLLGISVQHANLAIEPMQENSLEFTGLAFSIHAGLSLLEKPQGREALYRLGATVAREWRRSRTFVFRGDVNRMQEYVNEFLRALRADFPRVIVGNVGGPEVVAEARRMPGGGWDGNLSHFLPKKAGGIFFNQTRVAEMANASRLGGHKSSQERKMAARHRSYLFMFAVATLHELTHLFVAYLAQGSDDPNSYTPPDVSYLNYVGLVDPQTNRPMTGESGRWIEGYLFGGSIEFYRDVSDDNGQVSHKPFDMLPILTSTRLASRMFLTLRLWQGRYIPIAF
;
A
#
# COMPACT_ATOMS: atom_id res chain seq x y z
N MET A 1 -7.23 28.44 0.65
CA MET A 1 -6.67 27.20 0.07
C MET A 1 -7.80 26.47 -0.63
N SER A 2 -7.71 26.18 -1.94
CA SER A 2 -8.71 25.33 -2.58
C SER A 2 -8.39 23.87 -2.26
N MET A 3 -9.29 23.21 -1.55
CA MET A 3 -9.25 21.76 -1.39
C MET A 3 -9.28 21.09 -2.78
N PRO A 4 -8.68 19.89 -2.96
CA PRO A 4 -8.85 19.13 -4.19
C PRO A 4 -10.33 18.97 -4.48
N ARG A 5 -10.71 19.09 -5.76
CA ARG A 5 -12.06 18.69 -6.15
C ARG A 5 -12.14 17.19 -5.99
N ASP A 6 -13.15 16.74 -5.26
CA ASP A 6 -13.45 15.34 -5.08
C ASP A 6 -14.33 14.88 -6.26
N PHE A 7 -13.92 13.83 -6.97
CA PHE A 7 -14.69 13.28 -8.09
C PHE A 7 -14.52 11.77 -8.21
N THR A 8 -15.42 11.14 -8.96
CA THR A 8 -15.38 9.69 -9.15
C THR A 8 -14.46 9.34 -10.31
N VAL A 9 -13.43 8.52 -10.07
CA VAL A 9 -12.45 8.08 -11.08
C VAL A 9 -12.30 6.57 -11.02
N ASN A 10 -12.40 5.89 -12.17
CA ASN A 10 -12.33 4.42 -12.24
C ASN A 10 -13.28 3.75 -11.22
N GLY A 11 -14.45 4.34 -10.98
CA GLY A 11 -15.41 3.85 -9.98
C GLY A 11 -15.01 4.05 -8.51
N VAL A 12 -13.88 4.71 -8.20
CA VAL A 12 -13.52 5.17 -6.85
C VAL A 12 -14.15 6.55 -6.64
N GLY A 13 -15.06 6.67 -5.69
CA GLY A 13 -15.76 7.90 -5.37
C GLY A 13 -14.91 8.90 -4.59
N LEU A 14 -15.13 10.18 -4.88
CA LEU A 14 -14.54 11.33 -4.20
C LEU A 14 -13.01 11.24 -4.06
N LEU A 15 -12.33 10.70 -5.07
CA LEU A 15 -10.88 10.61 -5.07
C LEU A 15 -10.27 11.99 -5.31
N GLY A 16 -9.49 12.48 -4.34
CA GLY A 16 -8.67 13.67 -4.46
C GLY A 16 -7.21 13.33 -4.20
N ILE A 17 -6.32 13.74 -5.09
CA ILE A 17 -4.86 13.61 -4.93
C ILE A 17 -4.27 15.00 -4.76
N SER A 18 -3.50 15.20 -3.71
CA SER A 18 -2.73 16.42 -3.48
C SER A 18 -1.24 16.16 -3.62
N VAL A 19 -0.48 17.19 -3.98
CA VAL A 19 0.98 17.21 -3.86
C VAL A 19 1.37 18.05 -2.63
N GLN A 20 2.30 17.54 -1.84
CA GLN A 20 2.96 18.28 -0.78
C GLN A 20 4.30 18.80 -1.28
N HIS A 21 4.46 20.12 -1.25
CA HIS A 21 5.68 20.81 -1.65
C HIS A 21 6.69 20.86 -0.50
N ALA A 22 7.94 21.23 -0.81
CA ALA A 22 9.02 21.34 0.18
C ALA A 22 8.73 22.37 1.29
N ASN A 23 7.94 23.40 1.00
CA ASN A 23 7.45 24.37 1.98
C ASN A 23 6.21 23.89 2.77
N LEU A 24 5.88 22.60 2.67
CA LEU A 24 4.72 21.94 3.26
C LEU A 24 3.36 22.43 2.73
N ALA A 25 3.33 23.28 1.71
CA ALA A 25 2.09 23.64 1.04
C ALA A 25 1.49 22.40 0.39
N ILE A 26 0.19 22.21 0.55
CA ILE A 26 -0.57 21.11 -0.04
C ILE A 26 -1.46 21.71 -1.13
N GLU A 27 -1.26 21.23 -2.36
CA GLU A 27 -2.01 21.69 -3.52
C GLU A 27 -2.68 20.52 -4.24
N PRO A 28 -3.88 20.72 -4.82
CA PRO A 28 -4.50 19.70 -5.66
C PRO A 28 -3.62 19.34 -6.86
N MET A 29 -3.43 18.04 -7.10
CA MET A 29 -2.80 17.55 -8.31
C MET A 29 -3.75 17.72 -9.50
N GLN A 30 -3.22 18.12 -10.66
CA GLN A 30 -4.02 18.28 -11.88
C GLN A 30 -4.54 16.92 -12.36
N GLU A 31 -5.85 16.82 -12.55
CA GLU A 31 -6.58 15.57 -12.81
C GLU A 31 -6.18 14.90 -14.14
N ASN A 32 -5.76 15.70 -15.13
CA ASN A 32 -5.30 15.23 -16.44
C ASN A 32 -3.79 14.95 -16.52
N SER A 33 -3.07 15.05 -15.40
CA SER A 33 -1.65 14.71 -15.35
C SER A 33 -1.42 13.19 -15.45
N LEU A 34 -0.23 12.80 -15.89
CA LEU A 34 0.17 11.39 -15.96
C LEU A 34 0.34 10.79 -14.57
N GLU A 35 0.80 11.61 -13.62
CA GLU A 35 0.92 11.33 -12.20
C GLU A 35 -0.46 10.97 -11.61
N PHE A 36 -1.46 11.84 -11.81
CA PHE A 36 -2.82 11.61 -11.33
C PHE A 36 -3.41 10.35 -11.96
N THR A 37 -3.32 10.22 -13.28
CA THR A 37 -3.93 9.10 -14.02
C THR A 37 -3.33 7.76 -13.59
N GLY A 38 -2.00 7.68 -13.48
CA GLY A 38 -1.30 6.46 -13.09
C GLY A 38 -1.58 6.06 -11.64
N LEU A 39 -1.61 7.03 -10.72
CA LEU A 39 -1.97 6.76 -9.32
C LEU A 39 -3.45 6.38 -9.17
N ALA A 40 -4.37 7.09 -9.81
CA ALA A 40 -5.80 6.78 -9.75
C ALA A 40 -6.10 5.38 -10.31
N PHE A 41 -5.41 4.96 -11.38
CA PHE A 41 -5.46 3.58 -11.87
C PHE A 41 -4.94 2.60 -10.82
N SER A 42 -3.76 2.86 -10.26
CA SER A 42 -3.10 1.96 -9.30
C SER A 42 -3.92 1.80 -8.02
N ILE A 43 -4.50 2.90 -7.52
CA ILE A 43 -5.41 2.92 -6.38
C ILE A 43 -6.64 2.06 -6.64
N HIS A 44 -7.27 2.25 -7.81
CA HIS A 44 -8.39 1.41 -8.21
C HIS A 44 -7.99 -0.07 -8.23
N ALA A 45 -6.85 -0.41 -8.85
CA ALA A 45 -6.38 -1.78 -8.96
C ALA A 45 -6.11 -2.41 -7.58
N GLY A 46 -5.43 -1.70 -6.68
CA GLY A 46 -5.16 -2.15 -5.32
C GLY A 46 -6.42 -2.38 -4.49
N LEU A 47 -7.38 -1.43 -4.53
CA LEU A 47 -8.68 -1.59 -3.86
C LEU A 47 -9.48 -2.75 -4.46
N SER A 48 -9.50 -2.89 -5.78
CA SER A 48 -10.21 -3.97 -6.46
C SER A 48 -9.65 -5.36 -6.12
N LEU A 49 -8.36 -5.48 -5.80
CA LEU A 49 -7.80 -6.73 -5.27
C LEU A 49 -8.36 -7.09 -3.89
N LEU A 50 -8.51 -6.11 -3.00
CA LEU A 50 -9.11 -6.31 -1.67
C LEU A 50 -10.61 -6.64 -1.75
N GLU A 51 -11.32 -6.12 -2.75
CA GLU A 51 -12.76 -6.37 -2.92
C GLU A 51 -13.10 -7.76 -3.50
N LYS A 52 -12.13 -8.46 -4.09
CA LYS A 52 -12.30 -9.86 -4.53
C LYS A 52 -12.53 -10.78 -3.34
N PRO A 53 -13.16 -11.96 -3.53
CA PRO A 53 -13.42 -12.91 -2.44
C PRO A 53 -12.19 -13.23 -1.60
N GLN A 54 -11.03 -13.44 -2.23
CA GLN A 54 -9.77 -13.74 -1.55
C GLN A 54 -9.26 -12.54 -0.73
N GLY A 55 -9.39 -11.31 -1.25
CA GLY A 55 -9.02 -10.09 -0.55
C GLY A 55 -9.90 -9.84 0.68
N ARG A 56 -11.22 -10.03 0.55
CA ARG A 56 -12.17 -9.93 1.65
C ARG A 56 -11.89 -10.96 2.75
N GLU A 57 -11.61 -12.20 2.35
CA GLU A 57 -11.23 -13.26 3.28
C GLU A 57 -9.91 -12.93 4.00
N ALA A 58 -8.94 -12.37 3.28
CA ALA A 58 -7.67 -11.95 3.86
C ALA A 58 -7.86 -10.84 4.91
N LEU A 59 -8.67 -9.82 4.61
CA LEU A 59 -9.02 -8.77 5.57
C LEU A 59 -9.80 -9.32 6.77
N TYR A 60 -10.73 -10.24 6.55
CA TYR A 60 -11.48 -10.89 7.63
C TYR A 60 -10.53 -11.61 8.60
N ARG A 61 -9.61 -12.43 8.06
CA ARG A 61 -8.62 -13.16 8.86
C ARG A 61 -7.66 -12.22 9.57
N LEU A 62 -7.18 -11.18 8.88
CA LEU A 62 -6.32 -10.18 9.48
C LEU A 62 -7.03 -9.52 10.67
N GLY A 63 -8.24 -9.01 10.47
CA GLY A 63 -8.98 -8.31 11.53
C GLY A 63 -9.27 -9.20 12.73
N ALA A 64 -9.68 -10.46 12.50
CA ALA A 64 -9.88 -11.43 13.56
C ALA A 64 -8.58 -11.79 14.31
N THR A 65 -7.45 -11.81 13.60
CA THR A 65 -6.13 -12.06 14.20
C THR A 65 -5.70 -10.87 15.04
N VAL A 66 -5.76 -9.65 14.50
CA VAL A 66 -5.42 -8.41 15.21
C VAL A 66 -6.24 -8.25 16.49
N ALA A 67 -7.56 -8.42 16.42
CA ALA A 67 -8.43 -8.31 17.60
C ALA A 67 -8.09 -9.35 18.68
N ARG A 68 -7.75 -10.58 18.28
CA ARG A 68 -7.32 -11.64 19.18
C ARG A 68 -5.98 -11.33 19.83
N GLU A 69 -5.03 -10.83 19.05
CA GLU A 69 -3.70 -10.49 19.52
C GLU A 69 -3.72 -9.31 20.48
N TRP A 70 -4.47 -8.24 20.19
CA TRP A 70 -4.72 -7.15 21.13
C TRP A 70 -5.29 -7.65 22.47
N ARG A 71 -6.24 -8.58 22.43
CA ARG A 71 -6.82 -9.20 23.63
C ARG A 71 -5.80 -10.05 24.38
N ARG A 72 -4.99 -10.86 23.67
CA ARG A 72 -3.99 -11.77 24.26
C ARG A 72 -2.88 -10.98 24.95
N SER A 73 -2.34 -9.96 24.27
CA SER A 73 -1.26 -9.11 24.79
C SER A 73 -1.75 -8.09 25.82
N ARG A 74 -3.07 -7.86 25.91
CA ARG A 74 -3.71 -6.80 26.71
C ARG A 74 -3.22 -5.40 26.34
N THR A 75 -2.79 -5.19 25.09
CA THR A 75 -2.28 -3.89 24.62
C THR A 75 -3.44 -2.95 24.26
N PHE A 76 -4.50 -3.47 23.64
CA PHE A 76 -5.65 -2.65 23.24
C PHE A 76 -6.97 -3.39 23.43
N VAL A 77 -8.05 -2.64 23.67
CA VAL A 77 -9.40 -3.20 23.82
C VAL A 77 -10.21 -2.87 22.57
N PHE A 78 -10.32 -3.83 21.67
CA PHE A 78 -11.28 -3.77 20.57
C PHE A 78 -12.70 -3.76 21.15
N ARG A 79 -13.49 -2.72 20.84
CA ARG A 79 -14.85 -2.56 21.37
C ARG A 79 -15.94 -3.10 20.44
N GLY A 80 -15.57 -3.58 19.25
CA GLY A 80 -16.47 -4.28 18.35
C GLY A 80 -16.65 -5.76 18.70
N ASP A 81 -17.50 -6.45 17.93
CA ASP A 81 -17.72 -7.89 18.02
C ASP A 81 -16.94 -8.62 16.94
N VAL A 82 -16.01 -9.49 17.33
CA VAL A 82 -15.19 -10.28 16.41
C VAL A 82 -16.05 -11.17 15.49
N ASN A 83 -17.23 -11.61 15.94
CA ASN A 83 -18.15 -12.39 15.12
C ASN A 83 -18.75 -11.58 13.96
N ARG A 84 -18.72 -10.24 14.05
CA ARG A 84 -19.19 -9.32 13.02
C ARG A 84 -18.06 -8.82 12.10
N MET A 85 -16.88 -9.43 12.16
CA MET A 85 -15.72 -9.00 11.36
C MET A 85 -16.01 -8.94 9.85
N GLN A 86 -16.84 -9.84 9.33
CA GLN A 86 -17.24 -9.80 7.92
C GLN A 86 -18.03 -8.52 7.58
N GLU A 87 -18.89 -8.06 8.50
CA GLU A 87 -19.63 -6.81 8.33
C GLU A 87 -18.68 -5.61 8.35
N TYR A 88 -17.67 -5.62 9.24
CA TYR A 88 -16.65 -4.57 9.31
C TYR A 88 -15.79 -4.49 8.04
N VAL A 89 -15.39 -5.64 7.47
CA VAL A 89 -14.70 -5.67 6.17
C VAL A 89 -15.58 -5.08 5.07
N ASN A 90 -16.86 -5.46 5.03
CA ASN A 90 -17.78 -4.97 4.02
C ASN A 90 -18.00 -3.46 4.14
N GLU A 91 -18.19 -2.95 5.35
CA GLU A 91 -18.36 -1.52 5.63
C GLU A 91 -17.10 -0.73 5.27
N PHE A 92 -15.92 -1.22 5.67
CA PHE A 92 -14.64 -0.62 5.33
C PHE A 92 -14.47 -0.48 3.81
N LEU A 93 -14.61 -1.56 3.05
CA LEU A 93 -14.44 -1.54 1.59
C LEU A 93 -15.51 -0.68 0.90
N ARG A 94 -16.76 -0.75 1.36
CA ARG A 94 -17.85 0.10 0.85
C ARG A 94 -17.53 1.58 1.03
N ALA A 95 -17.09 1.96 2.23
CA ALA A 95 -16.75 3.34 2.55
C ALA A 95 -15.53 3.82 1.75
N LEU A 96 -14.47 3.01 1.62
CA LEU A 96 -13.31 3.32 0.77
C LEU A 96 -13.70 3.56 -0.69
N ARG A 97 -14.61 2.74 -1.22
CA ARG A 97 -15.08 2.87 -2.61
C ARG A 97 -15.93 4.13 -2.81
N ALA A 98 -16.64 4.59 -1.79
CA ALA A 98 -17.51 5.76 -1.84
C ALA A 98 -16.77 7.10 -1.58
N ASP A 99 -15.85 7.12 -0.62
CA ASP A 99 -15.08 8.30 -0.20
C ASP A 99 -13.65 7.88 0.15
N PHE A 100 -12.79 7.75 -0.88
CA PHE A 100 -11.45 7.21 -0.69
C PHE A 100 -10.61 8.05 0.29
N PRO A 101 -9.73 7.44 1.12
CA PRO A 101 -8.84 8.18 2.02
C PRO A 101 -8.07 9.28 1.30
N ARG A 102 -7.60 10.27 2.07
CA ARG A 102 -6.79 11.35 1.50
C ARG A 102 -5.54 10.77 0.85
N VAL A 103 -5.24 11.20 -0.37
CA VAL A 103 -4.03 10.80 -1.08
C VAL A 103 -3.10 12.01 -1.19
N ILE A 104 -1.88 11.86 -0.68
CA ILE A 104 -0.87 12.93 -0.71
C ILE A 104 0.39 12.38 -1.37
N VAL A 105 0.90 13.09 -2.37
CA VAL A 105 2.18 12.80 -3.01
C VAL A 105 3.22 13.72 -2.41
N GLY A 106 4.24 13.17 -1.76
CA GLY A 106 5.24 13.96 -1.04
C GLY A 106 6.48 13.16 -0.68
N ASN A 107 7.28 13.69 0.24
CA ASN A 107 8.42 12.97 0.77
C ASN A 107 7.96 11.99 1.87
N VAL A 108 8.22 10.70 1.68
CA VAL A 108 7.86 9.62 2.59
C VAL A 108 9.10 8.79 2.88
N GLY A 109 9.48 8.64 4.14
CA GLY A 109 10.50 7.69 4.65
C GLY A 109 11.85 7.52 3.92
N GLY A 110 12.18 8.34 2.91
CA GLY A 110 13.32 8.17 2.01
C GLY A 110 12.96 7.55 0.65
N PRO A 111 13.94 7.44 -0.28
CA PRO A 111 13.70 6.97 -1.66
C PRO A 111 13.19 5.53 -1.77
N GLU A 112 13.29 4.78 -0.66
CA GLU A 112 12.93 3.37 -0.55
C GLU A 112 11.54 3.13 0.02
N VAL A 113 10.85 4.16 0.48
CA VAL A 113 9.44 4.01 0.85
C VAL A 113 8.60 4.38 -0.35
N VAL A 114 7.78 3.43 -0.83
CA VAL A 114 6.88 3.63 -1.98
C VAL A 114 5.65 4.43 -1.57
N ALA A 115 5.06 4.02 -0.45
CA ALA A 115 3.93 4.66 0.17
C ALA A 115 3.95 4.39 1.68
N GLU A 116 3.14 5.13 2.41
CA GLU A 116 2.85 4.88 3.82
C GLU A 116 1.43 5.32 4.17
N ALA A 117 0.75 4.56 5.01
CA ALA A 117 -0.49 4.95 5.65
C ALA A 117 -0.20 5.83 6.87
N ARG A 118 -0.96 6.93 7.01
CA ARG A 118 -0.96 7.73 8.24
C ARG A 118 -2.35 7.80 8.83
N ARG A 119 -2.46 7.54 10.13
CA ARG A 119 -3.67 7.84 10.91
C ARG A 119 -3.79 9.36 11.06
N MET A 120 -5.02 9.86 11.13
CA MET A 120 -5.31 11.28 11.35
C MET A 120 -6.07 11.45 12.67
N PRO A 121 -5.39 11.34 13.83
CA PRO A 121 -6.01 11.59 15.13
C PRO A 121 -6.62 13.00 15.16
N GLY A 122 -7.84 13.11 15.71
CA GLY A 122 -8.57 14.38 15.72
C GLY A 122 -9.16 14.80 14.37
N GLY A 123 -9.03 13.99 13.31
CA GLY A 123 -9.65 14.23 12.00
C GLY A 123 -11.18 14.19 11.99
N GLY A 124 -11.81 13.94 13.15
CA GLY A 124 -13.26 14.07 13.35
C GLY A 124 -14.06 12.83 12.99
N TRP A 125 -13.43 11.65 12.91
CA TRP A 125 -14.11 10.36 12.94
C TRP A 125 -14.20 9.84 14.38
N ASP A 126 -15.37 9.35 14.78
CA ASP A 126 -15.72 8.99 16.15
C ASP A 126 -15.42 7.52 16.50
N GLY A 127 -14.85 6.76 15.57
CA GLY A 127 -14.56 5.33 15.75
C GLY A 127 -15.79 4.42 15.57
N ASN A 128 -16.90 4.94 15.02
CA ASN A 128 -18.07 4.13 14.74
C ASN A 128 -17.80 3.16 13.58
N LEU A 129 -17.69 1.87 13.92
CA LEU A 129 -17.41 0.82 12.95
C LEU A 129 -18.49 0.67 11.87
N SER A 130 -19.74 1.07 12.12
CA SER A 130 -20.82 0.98 11.13
C SER A 130 -20.92 2.21 10.22
N HIS A 131 -20.14 3.25 10.48
CA HIS A 131 -20.16 4.49 9.73
C HIS A 131 -18.73 5.02 9.57
N PHE A 132 -17.94 4.30 8.77
CA PHE A 132 -16.55 4.65 8.56
C PHE A 132 -16.42 5.91 7.70
N LEU A 133 -15.55 6.84 8.11
CA LEU A 133 -15.24 8.07 7.38
C LEU A 133 -13.76 8.09 6.97
N PRO A 134 -13.39 7.55 5.79
CA PRO A 134 -11.99 7.25 5.47
C PRO A 134 -11.08 8.49 5.47
N LYS A 135 -11.52 9.60 4.87
CA LYS A 135 -10.76 10.88 4.82
C LYS A 135 -10.52 11.54 6.16
N LYS A 136 -11.30 11.17 7.17
CA LYS A 136 -11.17 11.66 8.55
C LYS A 136 -10.33 10.73 9.41
N ALA A 137 -10.33 9.43 9.10
CA ALA A 137 -9.57 8.43 9.85
C ALA A 137 -8.09 8.38 9.45
N GLY A 138 -7.77 8.63 8.18
CA GLY A 138 -6.39 8.57 7.70
C GLY A 138 -6.18 8.97 6.24
N GLY A 139 -4.96 8.73 5.76
CA GLY A 139 -4.58 8.95 4.38
C GLY A 139 -3.41 8.05 3.95
N ILE A 140 -3.21 7.97 2.64
CA ILE A 140 -2.10 7.28 2.00
C ILE A 140 -1.17 8.33 1.40
N PHE A 141 0.10 8.24 1.76
CA PHE A 141 1.14 9.12 1.26
C PHE A 141 2.00 8.35 0.27
N PHE A 142 2.11 8.83 -0.97
CA PHE A 142 2.95 8.22 -2.00
C PHE A 142 4.24 9.02 -2.20
N ASN A 143 5.31 8.31 -2.52
CA ASN A 143 6.61 8.92 -2.78
C ASN A 143 6.61 9.74 -4.06
N GLN A 144 6.85 11.05 -3.91
CA GLN A 144 6.85 12.00 -5.01
C GLN A 144 7.84 11.65 -6.12
N THR A 145 9.03 11.18 -5.77
CA THR A 145 10.04 10.78 -6.77
C THR A 145 9.54 9.61 -7.59
N ARG A 146 8.98 8.57 -6.95
CA ARG A 146 8.47 7.39 -7.66
C ARG A 146 7.26 7.71 -8.55
N VAL A 147 6.39 8.60 -8.09
CA VAL A 147 5.24 9.06 -8.88
C VAL A 147 5.70 9.84 -10.12
N ALA A 148 6.70 10.71 -9.98
CA ALA A 148 7.28 11.43 -11.10
C ALA A 148 8.00 10.49 -12.09
N GLU A 149 8.71 9.47 -11.59
CA GLU A 149 9.38 8.45 -12.41
C GLU A 149 8.37 7.62 -13.22
N MET A 150 7.23 7.25 -12.62
CA MET A 150 6.12 6.60 -13.32
C MET A 150 5.59 7.47 -14.46
N ALA A 151 5.29 8.74 -14.18
CA ALA A 151 4.78 9.67 -15.19
C ALA A 151 5.78 9.87 -16.33
N ASN A 152 7.06 9.96 -16.02
CA ASN A 152 8.11 10.05 -17.04
C ASN A 152 8.22 8.77 -17.88
N ALA A 153 8.14 7.60 -17.26
CA ALA A 153 8.13 6.32 -17.98
C ALA A 153 6.91 6.21 -18.90
N SER A 154 5.75 6.73 -18.49
CA SER A 154 4.57 6.81 -19.36
C SER A 154 4.80 7.75 -20.55
N ARG A 155 5.37 8.93 -20.31
CA ARG A 155 5.62 9.95 -21.35
C ARG A 155 6.58 9.47 -22.43
N LEU A 156 7.61 8.72 -22.03
CA LEU A 156 8.65 8.18 -22.91
C LEU A 156 8.32 6.77 -23.44
N GLY A 157 7.20 6.19 -22.99
CA GLY A 157 6.75 4.86 -23.37
C GLY A 157 6.20 4.80 -24.79
N GLY A 158 6.40 3.67 -25.46
CA GLY A 158 5.88 3.45 -26.81
C GLY A 158 6.27 2.07 -27.35
N HIS A 159 6.14 1.91 -28.67
CA HIS A 159 6.40 0.63 -29.35
C HIS A 159 7.43 0.73 -30.49
N LYS A 160 7.86 1.94 -30.87
CA LYS A 160 8.65 2.17 -32.08
C LYS A 160 10.11 1.81 -31.88
N SER A 161 10.67 2.11 -30.70
CA SER A 161 12.08 1.83 -30.38
C SER A 161 12.25 0.87 -29.21
N SER A 162 13.46 0.32 -29.05
CA SER A 162 13.81 -0.51 -27.88
C SER A 162 13.65 0.27 -26.57
N GLN A 163 14.09 1.54 -26.57
CA GLN A 163 13.99 2.43 -25.43
C GLN A 163 12.54 2.74 -25.07
N GLU A 164 11.68 3.02 -26.06
CA GLU A 164 10.25 3.24 -25.84
C GLU A 164 9.56 2.02 -25.22
N ARG A 165 9.87 0.81 -25.73
CA ARG A 165 9.30 -0.45 -25.19
C ARG A 165 9.75 -0.69 -23.76
N LYS A 166 11.01 -0.36 -23.45
CA LYS A 166 11.57 -0.42 -22.10
C LYS A 166 10.83 0.54 -21.16
N MET A 167 10.60 1.79 -21.56
CA MET A 167 9.84 2.77 -20.77
C MET A 167 8.38 2.35 -20.59
N ALA A 168 7.74 1.77 -21.61
CA ALA A 168 6.40 1.22 -21.50
C ALA A 168 6.33 0.04 -20.51
N ALA A 169 7.32 -0.85 -20.51
CA ALA A 169 7.43 -1.92 -19.52
C ALA A 169 7.63 -1.36 -18.11
N ARG A 170 8.51 -0.38 -17.96
CA ARG A 170 8.77 0.30 -16.69
C ARG A 170 7.54 1.00 -16.14
N HIS A 171 6.76 1.67 -16.99
CA HIS A 171 5.48 2.27 -16.59
C HIS A 171 4.53 1.21 -16.02
N ARG A 172 4.39 0.04 -16.67
CA ARG A 172 3.58 -1.07 -16.14
C ARG A 172 4.10 -1.59 -14.79
N SER A 173 5.41 -1.65 -14.59
CA SER A 173 6.01 -2.02 -13.30
C SER A 173 5.66 -1.02 -12.21
N TYR A 174 5.68 0.29 -12.50
CA TYR A 174 5.24 1.31 -11.54
C TYR A 174 3.75 1.18 -11.19
N LEU A 175 2.88 0.98 -12.19
CA LEU A 175 1.45 0.78 -11.95
C LEU A 175 1.19 -0.44 -11.05
N PHE A 176 1.90 -1.55 -11.29
CA PHE A 176 1.84 -2.73 -10.44
C PHE A 176 2.35 -2.45 -9.03
N MET A 177 3.50 -1.78 -8.90
CA MET A 177 4.06 -1.40 -7.60
C MET A 177 3.07 -0.55 -6.79
N PHE A 178 2.53 0.51 -7.37
CA PHE A 178 1.59 1.38 -6.67
C PHE A 178 0.28 0.68 -6.34
N ALA A 179 -0.17 -0.28 -7.15
CA ALA A 179 -1.35 -1.08 -6.84
C ALA A 179 -1.12 -1.98 -5.62
N VAL A 180 0.04 -2.64 -5.55
CA VAL A 180 0.44 -3.45 -4.39
C VAL A 180 0.62 -2.57 -3.16
N ALA A 181 1.31 -1.44 -3.28
CA ALA A 181 1.46 -0.47 -2.19
C ALA A 181 0.11 0.06 -1.71
N THR A 182 -0.84 0.35 -2.60
CA THR A 182 -2.19 0.76 -2.19
C THR A 182 -2.88 -0.34 -1.38
N LEU A 183 -2.82 -1.60 -1.82
CA LEU A 183 -3.36 -2.73 -1.06
C LEU A 183 -2.70 -2.83 0.32
N HIS A 184 -1.37 -2.70 0.37
CA HIS A 184 -0.58 -2.74 1.59
C HIS A 184 -1.02 -1.64 2.57
N GLU A 185 -1.05 -0.38 2.13
CA GLU A 185 -1.40 0.76 2.99
C GLU A 185 -2.87 0.74 3.43
N LEU A 186 -3.79 0.29 2.56
CA LEU A 186 -5.18 0.09 2.95
C LEU A 186 -5.33 -0.96 4.06
N THR A 187 -4.40 -1.89 4.17
CA THR A 187 -4.38 -2.90 5.22
C THR A 187 -4.01 -2.30 6.58
N HIS A 188 -3.03 -1.38 6.60
CA HIS A 188 -2.74 -0.57 7.79
C HIS A 188 -3.92 0.32 8.18
N LEU A 189 -4.60 0.93 7.20
CA LEU A 189 -5.82 1.71 7.44
C LEU A 189 -6.99 0.85 7.93
N PHE A 190 -7.08 -0.42 7.53
CA PHE A 190 -8.08 -1.34 8.07
C PHE A 190 -7.83 -1.60 9.56
N VAL A 191 -6.57 -1.79 9.97
CA VAL A 191 -6.22 -1.89 11.40
C VAL A 191 -6.55 -0.59 12.14
N ALA A 192 -6.30 0.58 11.54
CA ALA A 192 -6.68 1.87 12.12
C ALA A 192 -8.21 2.03 12.28
N TYR A 193 -8.98 1.54 11.31
CA TYR A 193 -10.44 1.47 11.39
C TYR A 193 -10.89 0.56 12.55
N LEU A 194 -10.30 -0.63 12.69
CA LEU A 194 -10.60 -1.52 13.83
C LEU A 194 -10.12 -0.96 15.18
N ALA A 195 -9.13 -0.07 15.18
CA ALA A 195 -8.68 0.66 16.37
C ALA A 195 -9.62 1.83 16.75
N GLN A 196 -10.70 2.05 15.98
CA GLN A 196 -11.79 2.96 16.32
C GLN A 196 -11.33 4.39 16.62
N GLY A 197 -10.41 4.90 15.80
CA GLY A 197 -9.88 6.26 15.94
C GLY A 197 -8.83 6.44 17.03
N SER A 198 -8.43 5.36 17.72
CA SER A 198 -7.28 5.39 18.63
C SER A 198 -5.98 5.60 17.86
N ASP A 199 -5.11 6.43 18.41
CA ASP A 199 -3.73 6.62 17.93
C ASP A 199 -2.69 6.24 19.00
N ASP A 200 -3.13 5.47 20.01
CA ASP A 200 -2.20 4.89 20.97
C ASP A 200 -1.33 3.84 20.25
N PRO A 201 0.00 3.82 20.43
CA PRO A 201 0.88 2.82 19.82
C PRO A 201 0.43 1.37 20.05
N ASN A 202 -0.21 1.07 21.19
CA ASN A 202 -0.73 -0.25 21.51
C ASN A 202 -1.93 -0.67 20.63
N SER A 203 -2.58 0.29 19.98
CA SER A 203 -3.68 0.10 19.02
C SER A 203 -3.19 -0.07 17.57
N TYR A 204 -1.88 -0.10 17.35
CA TYR A 204 -1.29 -0.43 16.05
C TYR A 204 -1.28 -1.95 15.87
N THR A 205 -0.85 -2.39 14.68
CA THR A 205 -0.71 -3.82 14.36
C THR A 205 0.15 -4.50 15.44
N PRO A 206 -0.35 -5.56 16.11
CA PRO A 206 0.44 -6.28 17.10
C PRO A 206 1.72 -6.87 16.48
N PRO A 207 2.84 -6.94 17.23
CA PRO A 207 4.13 -7.46 16.73
C PRO A 207 4.06 -8.82 16.02
N ASP A 208 3.26 -9.75 16.54
CA ASP A 208 3.11 -11.11 16.00
C ASP A 208 2.25 -11.15 14.72
N VAL A 209 1.60 -10.05 14.35
CA VAL A 209 0.84 -9.91 13.11
C VAL A 209 1.73 -9.30 12.05
N SER A 210 2.62 -10.13 11.51
CA SER A 210 3.55 -9.76 10.46
C SER A 210 3.96 -10.97 9.59
N TYR A 211 4.85 -10.75 8.63
CA TYR A 211 5.48 -11.78 7.80
C TYR A 211 7.01 -11.60 7.82
N LEU A 212 7.78 -12.71 7.75
CA LEU A 212 9.27 -12.73 7.67
C LEU A 212 10.02 -11.77 8.62
N ASN A 213 9.54 -11.59 9.86
CA ASN A 213 10.13 -10.70 10.86
C ASN A 213 10.17 -9.21 10.44
N TYR A 214 9.39 -8.79 9.45
CA TYR A 214 9.14 -7.37 9.23
C TYR A 214 8.43 -6.82 10.48
N VAL A 215 8.91 -5.69 10.98
CA VAL A 215 8.33 -5.05 12.16
C VAL A 215 8.22 -3.57 11.85
N GLY A 216 7.23 -2.92 12.44
CA GLY A 216 7.05 -1.49 12.26
C GLY A 216 7.96 -0.75 13.22
N LEU A 217 7.36 -0.16 14.25
CA LEU A 217 8.11 0.53 15.28
C LEU A 217 8.88 -0.48 16.14
N VAL A 218 10.12 -0.14 16.45
CA VAL A 218 10.95 -0.84 17.44
C VAL A 218 11.15 0.07 18.64
N ASP A 219 11.18 -0.52 19.83
CA ASP A 219 11.51 0.18 21.06
C ASP A 219 12.99 0.60 21.00
N PRO A 220 13.32 1.89 21.06
CA PRO A 220 14.70 2.37 20.96
C PRO A 220 15.60 1.87 22.10
N GLN A 221 15.04 1.50 23.24
CA GLN A 221 15.77 1.08 24.43
C GLN A 221 15.98 -0.44 24.46
N THR A 222 14.98 -1.21 24.04
CA THR A 222 15.02 -2.68 24.09
C THR A 222 15.29 -3.34 22.75
N ASN A 223 15.25 -2.57 21.66
CA ASN A 223 15.29 -3.02 20.26
C ASN A 223 14.23 -4.09 19.94
N ARG A 224 13.14 -4.15 20.73
CA ARG A 224 12.05 -5.10 20.54
C ARG A 224 10.98 -4.50 19.63
N PRO A 225 10.33 -5.31 18.79
CA PRO A 225 9.19 -4.86 17.99
C PRO A 225 8.05 -4.33 18.88
N MET A 226 7.66 -3.08 18.68
CA MET A 226 6.48 -2.47 19.29
C MET A 226 5.24 -2.69 18.42
N THR A 227 5.41 -2.76 17.09
CA THR A 227 4.32 -3.03 16.15
C THR A 227 4.73 -4.05 15.11
N GLY A 228 3.75 -4.80 14.60
CA GLY A 228 3.89 -5.67 13.43
C GLY A 228 3.63 -4.91 12.12
N GLU A 229 3.60 -5.64 11.01
CA GLU A 229 3.42 -5.10 9.65
C GLU A 229 2.24 -5.79 8.96
N SER A 230 1.03 -5.21 9.08
CA SER A 230 -0.19 -5.84 8.59
C SER A 230 -0.26 -5.91 7.06
N GLY A 231 0.33 -4.93 6.37
CA GLY A 231 0.52 -4.98 4.93
C GLY A 231 1.40 -6.16 4.48
N ARG A 232 2.50 -6.45 5.21
CA ARG A 232 3.32 -7.65 4.94
C ARG A 232 2.59 -8.94 5.27
N TRP A 233 1.79 -8.95 6.33
CA TRP A 233 0.94 -10.09 6.68
C TRP A 233 -0.03 -10.44 5.54
N ILE A 234 -0.72 -9.44 4.97
CA ILE A 234 -1.71 -9.70 3.91
C ILE A 234 -1.04 -10.09 2.60
N GLU A 235 0.14 -9.55 2.28
CA GLU A 235 0.95 -10.01 1.14
C GLU A 235 1.29 -11.49 1.28
N GLY A 236 1.77 -11.89 2.46
CA GLY A 236 2.08 -13.29 2.78
C GLY A 236 0.88 -14.20 2.56
N TYR A 237 -0.31 -13.75 2.96
CA TYR A 237 -1.55 -14.50 2.78
C TYR A 237 -2.01 -14.58 1.32
N LEU A 238 -1.99 -13.46 0.58
CA LEU A 238 -2.54 -13.38 -0.78
C LEU A 238 -1.57 -13.91 -1.84
N PHE A 239 -0.27 -13.68 -1.66
CA PHE A 239 0.76 -13.95 -2.66
C PHE A 239 1.67 -15.12 -2.28
N GLY A 240 1.56 -15.64 -1.05
CA GLY A 240 2.44 -16.70 -0.53
C GLY A 240 3.86 -16.20 -0.22
N GLY A 241 4.04 -14.89 -0.06
CA GLY A 241 5.33 -14.23 0.16
C GLY A 241 5.19 -12.72 0.33
N SER A 242 6.31 -12.00 0.41
CA SER A 242 6.33 -10.53 0.32
C SER A 242 6.70 -10.09 -1.08
N ILE A 243 6.16 -8.95 -1.51
CA ILE A 243 6.56 -8.32 -2.77
C ILE A 243 7.66 -7.30 -2.47
N GLU A 244 8.81 -7.47 -3.09
CA GLU A 244 9.98 -6.61 -2.93
C GLU A 244 10.40 -6.06 -4.28
N PHE A 245 10.75 -4.78 -4.32
CA PHE A 245 11.20 -4.12 -5.54
C PHE A 245 12.72 -3.94 -5.49
N TYR A 246 13.43 -4.78 -6.25
CA TYR A 246 14.89 -4.76 -6.31
C TYR A 246 15.41 -4.08 -7.56
N ARG A 247 16.60 -3.50 -7.43
CA ARG A 247 17.30 -2.86 -8.54
C ARG A 247 17.91 -3.93 -9.43
N ASP A 248 17.61 -3.88 -10.72
CA ASP A 248 18.43 -4.59 -11.69
C ASP A 248 19.70 -3.77 -11.94
N VAL A 249 20.84 -4.27 -11.47
CA VAL A 249 22.14 -3.61 -11.64
C VAL A 249 22.58 -3.53 -13.11
N SER A 250 21.98 -4.34 -13.99
CA SER A 250 22.24 -4.33 -15.42
C SER A 250 21.36 -3.33 -16.19
N ASP A 251 20.39 -2.72 -15.52
CA ASP A 251 19.52 -1.67 -16.08
C ASP A 251 19.86 -0.28 -15.49
N ASP A 252 19.36 0.79 -16.12
CA ASP A 252 19.66 2.18 -15.77
C ASP A 252 19.07 2.60 -14.41
N ASN A 253 19.47 3.77 -13.90
CA ASN A 253 19.07 4.24 -12.57
C ASN A 253 17.58 4.60 -12.41
N GLY A 254 16.78 4.60 -13.49
CA GLY A 254 15.37 5.01 -13.44
C GLY A 254 14.40 3.90 -13.05
N GLN A 255 14.89 2.81 -12.46
CA GLN A 255 14.09 1.63 -12.13
C GLN A 255 13.36 1.72 -10.80
N VAL A 256 12.31 0.90 -10.71
CA VAL A 256 11.58 0.58 -9.48
C VAL A 256 12.47 -0.24 -8.56
N SER A 257 13.15 0.37 -7.58
CA SER A 257 14.04 -0.41 -6.73
C SER A 257 14.53 0.20 -5.43
N HIS A 258 14.79 -0.69 -4.47
CA HIS A 258 15.62 -0.47 -3.30
C HIS A 258 17.11 -0.61 -3.57
N LYS A 259 17.92 0.33 -3.06
CA LYS A 259 19.36 0.11 -2.87
C LYS A 259 19.54 -0.95 -1.78
N PRO A 260 20.24 -2.07 -2.05
CA PRO A 260 20.61 -2.96 -0.96
C PRO A 260 21.60 -2.23 -0.05
N PHE A 261 21.43 -2.36 1.26
CA PHE A 261 22.52 -2.14 2.21
C PHE A 261 23.70 -3.03 1.79
N ASP A 262 24.92 -2.49 1.83
CA ASP A 262 26.16 -3.22 1.61
C ASP A 262 26.27 -4.40 2.59
N MET A 263 25.80 -5.58 2.17
CA MET A 263 26.24 -6.85 2.75
C MET A 263 27.19 -7.53 1.78
N LEU A 264 28.34 -7.92 2.34
CA LEU A 264 29.52 -8.53 1.73
C LEU A 264 29.24 -9.63 0.67
N PRO A 265 30.18 -9.84 -0.25
CA PRO A 265 29.96 -10.56 -1.50
C PRO A 265 29.94 -12.07 -1.26
N ILE A 266 28.84 -12.73 -1.61
CA ILE A 266 28.81 -14.18 -1.80
C ILE A 266 28.52 -14.48 -3.27
N LEU A 267 29.62 -14.78 -3.96
CA LEU A 267 29.80 -15.67 -5.10
C LEU A 267 28.90 -15.48 -6.34
N THR A 268 29.57 -14.97 -7.38
CA THR A 268 29.31 -15.16 -8.80
C THR A 268 29.10 -16.63 -9.19
N SER A 269 28.00 -16.92 -9.91
CA SER A 269 27.98 -17.98 -10.94
C SER A 269 26.81 -17.86 -11.91
N THR A 270 27.15 -17.50 -13.16
CA THR A 270 26.64 -18.03 -14.44
C THR A 270 25.15 -18.00 -14.79
N ARG A 271 24.84 -17.07 -15.72
CA ARG A 271 23.96 -17.16 -16.90
C ARG A 271 22.76 -18.11 -16.85
N LEU A 272 21.56 -17.54 -16.91
CA LEU A 272 20.48 -18.06 -17.75
C LEU A 272 19.83 -16.93 -18.54
N ALA A 273 19.83 -17.12 -19.85
CA ALA A 273 19.33 -16.19 -20.84
C ALA A 273 17.79 -16.10 -20.82
N SER A 274 17.32 -14.87 -21.01
CA SER A 274 16.21 -14.52 -21.92
C SER A 274 14.85 -15.19 -21.70
N ARG A 275 13.96 -14.45 -21.02
CA ARG A 275 12.49 -14.27 -21.22
C ARG A 275 11.79 -14.25 -19.86
N MET A 276 11.64 -13.06 -19.27
CA MET A 276 10.70 -12.89 -18.16
C MET A 276 9.29 -12.70 -18.71
N PHE A 277 8.58 -13.82 -18.83
CA PHE A 277 7.18 -13.86 -18.42
C PHE A 277 7.12 -13.49 -16.94
N LEU A 278 6.12 -12.72 -16.52
CA LEU A 278 5.73 -12.61 -15.11
C LEU A 278 5.53 -14.05 -14.58
N THR A 279 6.49 -14.56 -13.82
CA THR A 279 6.38 -15.87 -13.18
C THR A 279 6.53 -15.65 -11.69
N LEU A 280 5.39 -15.48 -11.02
CA LEU A 280 5.26 -15.60 -9.58
C LEU A 280 5.56 -17.07 -9.23
N ARG A 281 6.60 -17.35 -8.45
CA ARG A 281 6.88 -18.71 -7.99
C ARG A 281 6.04 -18.98 -6.73
N LEU A 282 4.78 -19.37 -6.95
CA LEU A 282 3.86 -19.79 -5.90
C LEU A 282 4.30 -21.15 -5.33
N TRP A 283 4.65 -21.21 -4.04
CA TRP A 283 4.70 -22.48 -3.35
C TRP A 283 3.24 -22.91 -3.12
N GLN A 284 2.83 -24.03 -3.73
CA GLN A 284 1.46 -24.57 -3.79
C GLN A 284 0.55 -24.06 -4.93
N GLY A 285 1.00 -24.26 -6.18
CA GLY A 285 0.22 -25.00 -7.18
C GLY A 285 -1.15 -24.48 -7.67
N ARG A 286 -1.58 -23.25 -7.37
CA ARG A 286 -2.81 -22.67 -7.96
C ARG A 286 -2.59 -21.22 -8.39
N TYR A 287 -2.64 -21.00 -9.70
CA TYR A 287 -2.51 -19.69 -10.34
C TYR A 287 -3.77 -18.84 -10.09
N ILE A 288 -3.60 -17.61 -9.60
CA ILE A 288 -4.64 -16.57 -9.70
C ILE A 288 -4.42 -15.87 -11.05
N PRO A 289 -5.35 -15.97 -12.02
CA PRO A 289 -5.25 -15.17 -13.23
C PRO A 289 -5.45 -13.69 -12.89
N ILE A 290 -4.39 -12.91 -13.02
CA ILE A 290 -4.47 -11.45 -13.15
C ILE A 290 -4.58 -11.19 -14.66
N ALA A 291 -5.82 -11.12 -15.16
CA ALA A 291 -6.05 -10.58 -16.49
C ALA A 291 -5.83 -9.06 -16.43
N PHE A 292 -4.89 -8.57 -17.23
CA PHE A 292 -4.66 -7.14 -17.50
C PHE A 292 -5.51 -6.69 -18.69
#